data_AF-R7QV29-F1
#
_entry.id   AF-R7QV29-F1
#
_cell.length_a   1.000
_cell.length_b   1.000
_cell.length_c   1.000
_cell.angle_alpha   90.00
_cell.angle_beta   90.00
_cell.angle_gamma   90.00
#
_symmetry.space_group_name_H-M   'P 1'
#
loop_
_entity.id
_entity.type
_entity.pdbx_description
1 polymer ?
#
loop_
_entity_poly.entity_id
_entity_poly.type
_entity_poly.pdbx_seq_one_letter_code
_entity_poly.pdbx_strand_id
1 'polypeptide(L)'
;MGLFGKKDREKAGQFIFLTEQIFSMGQIGIAAVGTVSGKVHVGDAVYLYHPGVPLAAARVDKLELAPGRGAEEAENCMVSLHFENMRRENIQRFAVLSNIRSDQMAEQKETVENPQLRGLLSGYAKFEKEPEFLRLFHYSIAHAKFMMAVFADGTNLSFPTVANTDGTSAIPVFTDPEALLRWQNVFDEKHPKKTAVQTFGEAAALSQNGNDGIVINPFDDAPYFLSNDLITKISR
;
A
#
# COMPACT_ATOMS: atom_id res chain seq x y z
N MET A 1 7.38 22.64 16.02
CA MET A 1 6.66 23.51 15.07
C MET A 1 7.68 24.18 14.18
N GLY A 2 7.63 23.92 12.86
CA GLY A 2 8.60 24.36 11.83
C GLY A 2 9.89 23.53 11.84
N LEU A 3 10.51 23.10 10.74
CA LEU A 3 10.33 23.32 9.31
C LEU A 3 11.05 22.12 8.62
N PHE A 4 10.34 21.10 8.17
CA PHE A 4 10.83 20.30 7.05
C PHE A 4 10.21 20.90 5.80
N GLY A 5 11.05 21.66 5.10
CA GLY A 5 10.65 22.59 4.05
C GLY A 5 9.82 21.94 2.96
N LYS A 6 8.78 22.63 2.55
CA LYS A 6 8.00 22.40 1.32
C LYS A 6 8.86 22.40 0.02
N LYS A 7 10.19 22.61 0.11
CA LYS A 7 11.09 22.87 -1.02
C LYS A 7 12.02 21.70 -1.40
N ASP A 8 12.13 20.66 -0.57
CA ASP A 8 12.94 19.45 -0.89
C ASP A 8 12.10 18.29 -1.46
N ARG A 9 10.80 18.51 -1.71
CA ARG A 9 9.86 17.47 -2.17
C ARG A 9 9.77 17.32 -3.69
N GLU A 10 10.63 17.97 -4.46
CA GLU A 10 10.71 17.72 -5.91
C GLU A 10 11.82 16.70 -6.21
N LYS A 11 11.37 15.46 -6.50
CA LYS A 11 12.11 14.29 -7.02
C LYS A 11 12.92 13.43 -6.04
N ALA A 12 12.40 13.14 -4.85
CA ALA A 12 12.56 11.77 -4.34
C ALA A 12 11.47 10.92 -5.00
N GLY A 13 11.84 9.88 -5.73
CA GLY A 13 10.85 8.91 -6.23
C GLY A 13 10.02 8.38 -5.06
N GLN A 14 8.72 8.16 -5.26
CA GLN A 14 7.94 7.42 -4.26
C GLN A 14 8.49 6.00 -4.16
N PHE A 15 8.57 5.46 -2.95
CA PHE A 15 8.92 4.05 -2.79
C PHE A 15 8.12 3.37 -1.69
N ILE A 16 8.04 2.05 -1.82
CA ILE A 16 7.50 1.12 -0.84
C ILE A 16 8.58 0.08 -0.56
N PHE A 17 8.85 -0.21 0.69
CA PHE A 17 9.79 -1.25 1.10
C PHE A 17 9.08 -2.23 2.05
N LEU A 18 9.04 -3.51 1.69
CA LEU A 18 8.51 -4.56 2.57
C LEU A 18 9.65 -5.21 3.35
N THR A 19 9.61 -5.09 4.68
CA THR A 19 10.63 -5.70 5.56
C THR A 19 10.44 -7.20 5.63
N GLU A 20 11.42 -7.96 5.17
CA GLU A 20 11.38 -9.43 5.18
C GLU A 20 12.19 -10.02 6.34
N GLN A 21 13.30 -9.37 6.71
CA GLN A 21 14.18 -9.78 7.79
C GLN A 21 14.74 -8.57 8.52
N ILE A 22 15.12 -8.75 9.78
CA ILE A 22 15.61 -7.68 10.64
C ILE A 22 16.77 -8.20 11.47
N PHE A 23 17.90 -7.49 11.40
CA PHE A 23 19.11 -7.78 12.14
C PHE A 23 19.40 -6.64 13.11
N SER A 24 19.66 -6.99 14.38
CA SER A 24 20.12 -6.01 15.36
C SER A 24 21.63 -5.90 15.32
N MET A 25 22.12 -4.65 15.25
CA MET A 25 23.54 -4.31 15.32
C MET A 25 23.91 -3.84 16.73
N GLY A 26 23.38 -4.51 17.76
CA GLY A 26 23.57 -4.12 19.16
C GLY A 26 22.97 -2.75 19.47
N GLN A 27 23.76 -1.85 20.07
CA GLN A 27 23.33 -0.48 20.38
C GLN A 27 23.47 0.50 19.21
N ILE A 28 24.01 0.06 18.07
CA ILE A 28 24.25 0.93 16.91
C ILE A 28 22.94 1.21 16.18
N GLY A 29 22.13 0.17 15.95
CA GLY A 29 20.88 0.31 15.21
C GLY A 29 20.35 -1.01 14.68
N ILE A 30 19.50 -0.90 13.67
CA ILE A 30 18.84 -2.02 12.99
C ILE A 30 19.20 -2.01 11.50
N ALA A 31 19.42 -3.20 10.93
CA ALA A 31 19.37 -3.44 9.50
C ALA A 31 18.08 -4.18 9.14
N ALA A 32 17.26 -3.59 8.28
CA ALA A 32 16.05 -4.18 7.73
C ALA A 32 16.34 -4.64 6.29
N VAL A 33 16.17 -5.93 6.02
CA VAL A 33 16.36 -6.50 4.68
C VAL A 33 15.00 -6.78 4.06
N GLY A 34 14.83 -6.38 2.81
CA GLY A 34 13.55 -6.46 2.13
C GLY A 34 13.63 -6.02 0.68
N THR A 35 12.47 -5.97 0.03
CA THR A 35 12.36 -5.53 -1.37
C THR A 35 11.85 -4.10 -1.42
N VAL A 36 12.55 -3.23 -2.16
CA VAL A 36 12.06 -1.89 -2.51
C VAL A 36 11.35 -1.93 -3.87
N SER A 37 10.20 -1.27 -3.95
CA SER A 37 9.51 -0.91 -5.19
C SER A 37 9.50 0.62 -5.30
N GLY A 38 9.97 1.16 -6.41
CA GLY A 38 10.37 2.56 -6.54
C GLY A 38 11.82 2.78 -6.11
N LYS A 39 12.19 4.05 -5.93
CA LYS A 39 13.59 4.47 -5.70
C LYS A 39 13.77 5.02 -4.29
N VAL A 40 14.73 4.46 -3.54
CA VAL A 40 15.12 4.89 -2.19
C VAL A 40 16.56 5.40 -2.19
N HIS A 41 16.84 6.42 -1.38
CA HIS A 41 18.17 6.98 -1.18
C HIS A 41 18.57 6.97 0.30
N VAL A 42 19.87 6.97 0.55
CA VAL A 42 20.42 7.32 1.86
C VAL A 42 19.99 8.75 2.21
N GLY A 43 19.59 8.95 3.46
CA GLY A 43 19.06 10.22 3.96
C GLY A 43 17.54 10.37 3.83
N ASP A 44 16.84 9.47 3.12
CA ASP A 44 15.40 9.54 2.98
C ASP A 44 14.70 9.40 4.34
N ALA A 45 13.77 10.32 4.60
CA ALA A 45 12.84 10.20 5.72
C ALA A 45 11.75 9.16 5.36
N VAL A 46 11.52 8.23 6.27
CA VAL A 46 10.59 7.12 6.06
C VAL A 46 9.58 7.02 7.18
N TYR A 47 8.36 6.62 6.81
CA TYR A 47 7.31 6.23 7.73
C TYR A 47 7.28 4.71 7.82
N LEU A 48 7.14 4.20 9.05
CA LEU A 48 7.10 2.78 9.35
C LEU A 48 5.64 2.40 9.65
N TYR A 49 5.09 1.55 8.80
CA TYR A 49 3.75 1.01 8.92
C TYR A 49 3.81 -0.44 9.37
N HIS A 50 3.18 -0.75 10.49
CA HIS A 50 2.90 -2.13 10.88
C HIS A 50 1.44 -2.23 11.33
N PRO A 51 0.68 -3.25 10.91
CA PRO A 51 -0.73 -3.37 11.24
C PRO A 51 -0.97 -3.32 12.75
N GLY A 52 -1.90 -2.45 13.19
CA GLY A 52 -2.24 -2.24 14.60
C GLY A 52 -1.21 -1.49 15.43
N VAL A 53 -0.11 -1.00 14.84
CA VAL A 53 0.96 -0.27 15.53
C VAL A 53 0.92 1.22 15.13
N PRO A 54 1.07 2.17 16.07
CA PRO A 54 1.16 3.59 15.75
C PRO A 54 2.26 3.91 14.73
N LEU A 55 1.98 4.88 13.86
CA LEU A 55 2.92 5.35 12.85
C LEU A 55 4.20 5.86 13.51
N ALA A 56 5.34 5.33 13.08
CA ALA A 56 6.65 5.83 13.46
C ALA A 56 7.37 6.42 12.24
N ALA A 57 8.41 7.21 12.48
CA ALA A 57 9.27 7.75 11.43
C ALA A 57 10.74 7.51 11.76
N ALA A 58 11.54 7.33 10.72
CA ALA A 58 12.98 7.19 10.80
C ALA A 58 13.64 7.84 9.57
N ARG A 59 14.96 7.72 9.48
CA ARG A 59 15.73 8.12 8.31
C ARG A 59 16.62 6.96 7.89
N VAL A 60 16.73 6.72 6.58
CA VAL A 60 17.69 5.73 6.06
C VAL A 60 19.10 6.28 6.27
N ASP A 61 19.87 5.71 7.17
CA ASP A 61 21.23 6.20 7.45
C ASP A 61 22.29 5.52 6.56
N LYS A 62 22.01 4.28 6.12
CA LYS A 62 22.85 3.56 5.15
C LYS A 62 22.04 2.54 4.36
N LEU A 63 22.51 2.23 3.16
CA LEU A 63 21.94 1.23 2.27
C LEU A 63 23.02 0.25 1.79
N GLU A 64 22.71 -1.06 1.75
CA GLU A 64 23.59 -2.08 1.17
C GLU A 64 22.83 -2.98 0.16
N LEU A 65 23.40 -3.15 -1.04
CA LEU A 65 22.85 -4.02 -2.09
C LEU A 65 23.27 -5.50 -1.92
N ALA A 66 24.37 -5.72 -1.20
CA ALA A 66 24.89 -7.03 -0.80
C ALA A 66 25.79 -6.81 0.44
N PRO A 67 26.11 -7.85 1.22
CA PRO A 67 26.98 -7.71 2.40
C PRO A 67 28.28 -6.96 2.09
N GLY A 68 28.47 -5.80 2.73
CA GLY A 68 29.65 -4.96 2.55
C GLY A 68 29.67 -4.12 1.25
N ARG A 69 28.65 -4.23 0.41
CA ARG A 69 28.46 -3.43 -0.81
C ARG A 69 27.46 -2.31 -0.56
N GLY A 70 27.95 -1.23 0.06
CA GLY A 70 27.17 0.00 0.26
C GLY A 70 26.78 0.66 -1.05
N ALA A 71 25.67 1.39 -1.04
CA ALA A 71 25.23 2.25 -2.14
C ALA A 71 24.48 3.48 -1.59
N GLU A 72 24.39 4.53 -2.39
CA GLU A 72 23.64 5.75 -2.05
C GLU A 72 22.16 5.64 -2.43
N GLU A 73 21.81 4.74 -3.36
CA GLU A 73 20.46 4.53 -3.85
C GLU A 73 20.19 3.07 -4.23
N ALA A 74 18.91 2.68 -4.21
CA ALA A 74 18.42 1.42 -4.76
C ALA A 74 17.07 1.62 -5.43
N GLU A 75 16.77 0.82 -6.44
CA GLU A 75 15.52 0.88 -7.18
C GLU A 75 15.04 -0.53 -7.54
N ASN A 76 13.77 -0.83 -7.24
CA ASN A 76 13.09 -2.06 -7.65
C ASN A 76 13.88 -3.36 -7.37
N CYS A 77 14.50 -3.47 -6.19
CA CYS A 77 15.39 -4.58 -5.86
C CYS A 77 15.39 -4.96 -4.36
N MET A 78 16.04 -6.08 -4.04
CA MET A 78 16.29 -6.46 -2.65
C MET A 78 17.45 -5.64 -2.09
N VAL A 79 17.28 -5.12 -0.87
CA VAL A 79 18.22 -4.19 -0.25
C VAL A 79 18.19 -4.29 1.27
N SER A 80 19.31 -3.99 1.91
CA SER A 80 19.40 -3.77 3.37
C SER A 80 19.37 -2.27 3.65
N LEU A 81 18.35 -1.81 4.39
CA LEU A 81 18.23 -0.45 4.90
C LEU A 81 18.67 -0.42 6.37
N HIS A 82 19.57 0.50 6.70
CA HIS A 82 20.12 0.64 8.04
C HIS A 82 19.58 1.91 8.70
N PHE A 83 19.19 1.77 9.96
CA PHE A 83 18.63 2.82 10.79
C PHE A 83 19.44 2.92 12.08
N GLU A 84 20.21 3.99 12.21
CA GLU A 84 20.94 4.30 13.43
C GLU A 84 19.96 4.70 14.53
N ASN A 85 20.25 4.32 15.78
CA ASN A 85 19.42 4.62 16.96
C ASN A 85 18.00 4.01 16.95
N MET A 86 17.63 3.24 15.92
CA MET A 86 16.42 2.42 15.95
C MET A 86 16.68 1.17 16.78
N ARG A 87 15.69 0.76 17.58
CA ARG A 87 15.72 -0.48 18.37
C ARG A 87 14.84 -1.55 17.71
N ARG A 88 15.10 -2.81 18.06
CA ARG A 88 14.39 -3.97 17.50
C ARG A 88 12.88 -3.91 17.76
N GLU A 89 12.47 -3.34 18.88
CA GLU A 89 11.06 -3.12 19.26
C GLU A 89 10.35 -2.08 18.38
N ASN A 90 11.08 -1.22 17.66
CA ASN A 90 10.50 -0.19 16.81
C ASN A 90 10.10 -0.70 15.41
N ILE A 91 10.56 -1.90 15.02
CA ILE A 91 10.32 -2.46 13.70
C ILE A 91 10.12 -3.97 13.75
N GLN A 92 9.08 -4.43 13.07
CA GLN A 92 8.68 -5.82 13.02
C GLN A 92 8.79 -6.36 11.59
N ARG A 93 8.91 -7.69 11.46
CA ARG A 93 8.88 -8.33 10.14
C ARG A 93 7.53 -8.00 9.49
N PHE A 94 7.52 -7.83 8.17
CA PHE A 94 6.39 -7.34 7.39
C PHE A 94 5.95 -5.90 7.67
N ALA A 95 6.74 -5.12 8.43
CA ALA A 95 6.59 -3.68 8.43
C ALA A 95 6.88 -3.13 7.02
N VAL A 96 6.06 -2.18 6.59
CA VAL A 96 6.23 -1.46 5.35
C VAL A 96 6.85 -0.10 5.63
N LEU A 97 7.91 0.24 4.90
CA LEU A 97 8.60 1.52 4.97
C LEU A 97 8.36 2.30 3.70
N SER A 98 8.04 3.58 3.82
CA SER A 98 7.76 4.42 2.65
C SER A 98 8.00 5.89 2.98
N ASN A 99 8.40 6.68 1.98
CA ASN A 99 8.38 8.14 2.06
C ASN A 99 6.97 8.74 1.86
N ILE A 100 5.97 7.91 1.57
CA ILE A 100 4.56 8.29 1.48
C ILE A 100 3.95 8.29 2.88
N ARG A 101 3.27 9.38 3.25
CA ARG A 101 2.53 9.50 4.52
C ARG A 101 1.03 9.33 4.24
N SER A 102 0.41 8.30 4.82
CA SER A 102 -1.00 7.94 4.55
C SER A 102 -2.03 9.01 4.96
N ASP A 103 -1.70 9.86 5.93
CA ASP A 103 -2.60 10.90 6.44
C ASP A 103 -2.61 12.18 5.59
N GLN A 104 -1.62 12.41 4.72
CA GLN A 104 -1.58 13.61 3.86
C GLN A 104 -2.75 13.65 2.87
N MET A 105 -3.31 12.48 2.54
CA MET A 105 -4.47 12.37 1.64
C MET A 105 -5.77 12.01 2.37
N ALA A 106 -5.71 11.60 3.65
CA ALA A 106 -6.89 11.19 4.42
C ALA A 106 -7.90 12.31 4.66
N GLU A 107 -7.49 13.57 4.56
CA GLU A 107 -8.38 14.74 4.60
C GLU A 107 -9.14 14.98 3.28
N GLN A 108 -8.70 14.34 2.19
CA GLN A 108 -9.33 14.46 0.87
C GLN A 108 -10.34 13.32 0.69
N LYS A 109 -11.62 13.67 0.54
CA LYS A 109 -12.70 12.68 0.39
C LYS A 109 -12.64 11.88 -0.91
N GLU A 110 -11.80 12.30 -1.86
CA GLU A 110 -11.76 11.79 -3.23
C GLU A 110 -10.51 10.94 -3.52
N THR A 111 -9.51 10.91 -2.64
CA THR A 111 -8.27 10.19 -2.91
C THR A 111 -7.66 9.60 -1.64
N VAL A 112 -6.95 8.49 -1.80
CA VAL A 112 -6.24 7.80 -0.73
C VAL A 112 -4.98 7.18 -1.29
N GLU A 113 -3.91 7.19 -0.50
CA GLU A 113 -2.72 6.37 -0.72
C GLU A 113 -2.50 5.47 0.50
N ASN A 114 -2.44 4.16 0.28
CA ASN A 114 -2.26 3.17 1.34
C ASN A 114 -0.92 2.44 1.18
N PRO A 115 0.21 3.04 1.62
CA PRO A 115 1.53 2.44 1.48
C PRO A 115 1.64 1.09 2.20
N GLN A 116 1.00 0.94 3.37
CA GLN A 116 0.98 -0.32 4.12
C GLN A 116 0.40 -1.47 3.29
N LEU A 117 -0.81 -1.29 2.74
CA LEU A 117 -1.44 -2.34 1.96
C LEU A 117 -0.69 -2.59 0.65
N ARG A 118 -0.16 -1.55 0.00
CA ARG A 118 0.69 -1.70 -1.21
C ARG A 118 1.92 -2.56 -0.96
N GLY A 119 2.63 -2.32 0.15
CA GLY A 119 3.80 -3.12 0.50
C GLY A 119 3.45 -4.57 0.81
N LEU A 120 2.34 -4.82 1.52
CA LEU A 120 1.89 -6.19 1.76
C LEU A 120 1.42 -6.87 0.47
N LEU A 121 0.69 -6.19 -0.42
CA LEU A 121 0.30 -6.71 -1.73
C LEU A 121 1.51 -7.21 -2.53
N SER A 122 2.60 -6.43 -2.59
CA SER A 122 3.84 -6.86 -3.28
C SER A 122 4.48 -8.12 -2.68
N GLY A 123 4.24 -8.40 -1.40
CA GLY A 123 4.74 -9.59 -0.72
C GLY A 123 3.83 -10.81 -0.81
N TYR A 124 2.58 -10.65 -1.28
CA TYR A 124 1.55 -11.67 -1.15
C TYR A 124 1.95 -12.99 -1.81
N ALA A 125 2.34 -12.97 -3.08
CA ALA A 125 2.74 -14.17 -3.82
C ALA A 125 3.90 -14.94 -3.16
N LYS A 126 4.77 -14.24 -2.42
CA LYS A 126 5.92 -14.82 -1.72
C LYS A 126 5.55 -15.38 -0.35
N PHE A 127 4.63 -14.72 0.36
CA PHE A 127 4.36 -14.97 1.78
C PHE A 127 2.94 -15.49 2.08
N GLU A 128 2.11 -15.78 1.07
CA GLU A 128 0.73 -16.27 1.23
C GLU A 128 0.61 -17.57 2.05
N LYS A 129 1.68 -18.36 2.17
CA LYS A 129 1.70 -19.59 2.99
C LYS A 129 2.08 -19.34 4.45
N GLU A 130 2.51 -18.13 4.80
CA GLU A 130 2.91 -17.77 6.16
C GLU A 130 1.71 -17.23 6.96
N PRO A 131 1.27 -17.92 8.03
CA PRO A 131 0.11 -17.48 8.80
C PRO A 131 0.27 -16.09 9.43
N GLU A 132 1.49 -15.71 9.81
CA GLU A 132 1.78 -14.37 10.33
C GLU A 132 1.50 -13.29 9.30
N PHE A 133 2.04 -13.45 8.09
CA PHE A 133 1.81 -12.53 6.99
C PHE A 133 0.32 -12.43 6.63
N LEU A 134 -0.37 -13.56 6.47
CA LEU A 134 -1.80 -13.57 6.13
C LEU A 134 -2.66 -12.83 7.15
N ARG A 135 -2.36 -12.97 8.46
CA ARG A 135 -3.08 -12.23 9.51
C ARG A 135 -2.88 -10.72 9.36
N LEU A 136 -1.64 -10.27 9.16
CA LEU A 136 -1.31 -8.86 8.96
C LEU A 136 -1.93 -8.30 7.68
N PHE A 137 -1.93 -9.08 6.61
CA PHE A 137 -2.50 -8.72 5.32
C PHE A 137 -4.02 -8.56 5.39
N HIS A 138 -4.74 -9.56 5.91
CA HIS A 138 -6.19 -9.47 6.08
C HIS A 138 -6.60 -8.37 7.05
N TYR A 139 -5.86 -8.19 8.16
CA TYR A 139 -6.09 -7.06 9.05
C TYR A 139 -5.95 -5.72 8.31
N SER A 140 -4.90 -5.58 7.48
CA SER A 140 -4.67 -4.36 6.70
C SER A 140 -5.79 -4.09 5.70
N ILE A 141 -6.31 -5.13 5.05
CA ILE A 141 -7.47 -5.02 4.15
C ILE A 141 -8.72 -4.58 4.91
N ALA A 142 -9.03 -5.24 6.04
CA ALA A 142 -10.22 -4.94 6.85
C ALA A 142 -10.27 -3.49 7.34
N HIS A 143 -9.10 -2.89 7.59
CA HIS A 143 -8.98 -1.52 8.10
C HIS A 143 -8.59 -0.51 7.01
N ALA A 144 -8.50 -0.93 5.74
CA ALA A 144 -8.15 -0.04 4.65
C ALA A 144 -9.33 0.85 4.24
N LYS A 145 -8.95 2.01 3.71
CA LYS A 145 -9.79 2.80 2.81
C LYS A 145 -9.28 2.61 1.39
N PHE A 146 -10.20 2.62 0.45
CA PHE A 146 -9.94 2.44 -0.95
C PHE A 146 -10.53 3.58 -1.76
N MET A 147 -9.89 3.89 -2.87
CA MET A 147 -10.44 4.75 -3.89
C MET A 147 -11.26 3.92 -4.88
N MET A 148 -12.41 4.43 -5.29
CA MET A 148 -13.28 3.81 -6.29
C MET A 148 -13.68 4.85 -7.33
N ALA A 149 -13.78 4.44 -8.60
CA ALA A 149 -14.39 5.27 -9.63
C ALA A 149 -15.89 5.43 -9.35
N VAL A 150 -16.43 6.62 -9.63
CA VAL A 150 -17.84 6.92 -9.40
C VAL A 150 -18.43 7.58 -10.64
N PHE A 151 -19.56 7.06 -11.10
CA PHE A 151 -20.37 7.70 -12.12
C PHE A 151 -21.55 8.38 -11.45
N ALA A 152 -21.77 9.65 -11.79
CA ALA A 152 -22.84 10.46 -11.26
C ALA A 152 -23.78 10.86 -12.40
N ASP A 153 -25.02 10.42 -12.31
CA ASP A 153 -26.10 10.83 -13.21
C ASP A 153 -27.21 11.50 -12.38
N GLY A 154 -27.25 12.82 -12.41
CA GLY A 154 -28.11 13.63 -11.54
C GLY A 154 -27.82 13.37 -10.05
N THR A 155 -28.78 12.78 -9.35
CA THR A 155 -28.68 12.41 -7.93
C THR A 155 -28.23 10.97 -7.70
N ASN A 156 -28.10 10.16 -8.75
CA ASN A 156 -27.74 8.75 -8.65
C ASN A 156 -26.21 8.60 -8.74
N LEU A 157 -25.65 7.86 -7.78
CA LEU A 157 -24.25 7.44 -7.80
C LEU A 157 -24.21 5.94 -8.13
N SER A 158 -23.37 5.59 -9.09
CA SER A 158 -23.08 4.19 -9.41
C SER A 158 -21.57 3.95 -9.42
N PHE A 159 -21.21 2.70 -9.15
CA PHE A 159 -19.83 2.24 -9.13
C PHE A 159 -19.67 1.23 -10.28
N PRO A 160 -18.76 1.47 -11.23
CA PRO A 160 -18.51 0.53 -12.30
C PRO A 160 -17.91 -0.77 -11.76
N THR A 161 -18.27 -1.89 -12.37
CA THR A 161 -17.74 -3.22 -12.05
C THR A 161 -16.70 -3.63 -13.08
N VAL A 162 -15.86 -4.60 -12.72
CA VAL A 162 -15.00 -5.30 -13.67
C VAL A 162 -15.44 -6.76 -13.75
N ALA A 163 -15.43 -7.32 -14.96
CA ALA A 163 -15.78 -8.71 -15.20
C ALA A 163 -14.58 -9.44 -15.80
N ASN A 164 -14.34 -10.66 -15.32
CA ASN A 164 -13.35 -11.57 -15.88
C ASN A 164 -13.98 -12.39 -17.03
N THR A 165 -13.14 -13.02 -17.85
CA THR A 165 -13.58 -13.81 -19.01
C THR A 165 -14.42 -15.04 -18.65
N ASP A 166 -14.31 -15.51 -17.41
CA ASP A 166 -15.10 -16.60 -16.84
C ASP A 166 -16.49 -16.16 -16.34
N GLY A 167 -16.83 -14.86 -16.45
CA GLY A 167 -18.09 -14.30 -15.99
C GLY A 167 -18.08 -13.80 -14.55
N THR A 168 -16.97 -13.99 -13.81
CA THR A 168 -16.82 -13.46 -12.44
C THR A 168 -16.82 -11.94 -12.48
N SER A 169 -17.71 -11.32 -11.70
CA SER A 169 -17.87 -9.88 -11.57
C SER A 169 -17.36 -9.39 -10.22
N ALA A 170 -16.66 -8.26 -10.20
CA ALA A 170 -16.07 -7.73 -8.98
C ALA A 170 -16.20 -6.21 -8.90
N ILE A 171 -16.27 -5.72 -7.66
CA ILE A 171 -16.13 -4.30 -7.35
C ILE A 171 -14.64 -3.95 -7.36
N PRO A 172 -14.18 -3.08 -8.29
CA PRO A 172 -12.79 -2.65 -8.35
C PRO A 172 -12.51 -1.60 -7.27
N VAL A 173 -11.44 -1.80 -6.52
CA VAL A 173 -10.97 -0.87 -5.48
C VAL A 173 -9.48 -0.60 -5.65
N PHE A 174 -9.05 0.62 -5.33
CA PHE A 174 -7.69 1.07 -5.62
C PHE A 174 -7.00 1.60 -4.36
N THR A 175 -5.72 1.26 -4.21
CA THR A 175 -4.90 1.65 -3.06
C THR A 175 -4.14 2.96 -3.25
N ASP A 176 -4.07 3.46 -4.49
CA ASP A 176 -3.42 4.72 -4.85
C ASP A 176 -3.98 5.28 -6.19
N PRO A 177 -3.74 6.58 -6.47
CA PRO A 177 -4.14 7.24 -7.72
C PRO A 177 -3.59 6.60 -9.00
N GLU A 178 -2.36 6.08 -8.97
CA GLU A 178 -1.71 5.53 -10.16
C GLU A 178 -2.36 4.21 -10.58
N ALA A 179 -2.71 3.35 -9.62
CA ALA A 179 -3.42 2.09 -9.87
C ALA A 179 -4.78 2.33 -10.54
N LEU A 180 -5.54 3.36 -10.12
CA LEU A 180 -6.79 3.72 -10.77
C LEU A 180 -6.57 4.21 -12.21
N LEU A 181 -5.53 5.00 -12.45
CA LEU A 181 -5.22 5.53 -13.77
C LEU A 181 -4.81 4.45 -14.78
N ARG A 182 -4.41 3.26 -14.32
CA ARG A 182 -4.20 2.08 -15.19
C ARG A 182 -5.50 1.53 -15.77
N TRP A 183 -6.66 1.84 -15.18
CA TRP A 183 -7.96 1.51 -15.75
C TRP A 183 -8.25 2.42 -16.95
N GLN A 184 -7.82 1.97 -18.13
CA GLN A 184 -8.07 2.71 -19.36
C GLN A 184 -9.57 2.78 -19.66
N ASN A 185 -10.02 3.95 -20.11
CA ASN A 185 -11.40 4.22 -20.55
C ASN A 185 -12.49 4.15 -19.46
N VAL A 186 -12.14 4.08 -18.18
CA VAL A 186 -13.16 4.22 -17.10
C VAL A 186 -13.70 5.65 -17.01
N PHE A 187 -12.89 6.63 -17.39
CA PHE A 187 -13.29 8.04 -17.44
C PHE A 187 -13.28 8.54 -18.87
N ASP A 188 -14.33 9.29 -19.23
CA ASP A 188 -14.52 9.91 -20.54
C ASP A 188 -15.30 11.24 -20.40
N GLU A 189 -15.72 11.85 -21.52
CA GLU A 189 -16.49 13.09 -21.50
C GLU A 189 -17.87 12.95 -20.81
N LYS A 190 -18.47 11.75 -20.83
CA LYS A 190 -19.76 11.45 -20.18
C LYS A 190 -19.57 11.07 -18.71
N HIS A 191 -18.43 10.46 -18.38
CA HIS A 191 -18.04 9.98 -17.07
C HIS A 191 -16.74 10.67 -16.64
N PRO A 192 -16.82 11.94 -16.20
CA PRO A 192 -15.62 12.67 -15.80
C PRO A 192 -14.94 11.98 -14.62
N LYS A 193 -13.62 12.19 -14.50
CA LYS A 193 -12.79 11.63 -13.42
C LYS A 193 -13.33 12.04 -12.04
N LYS A 194 -14.14 11.18 -11.46
CA LYS A 194 -14.72 11.30 -10.12
C LYS A 194 -14.47 10.03 -9.36
N THR A 195 -14.09 10.21 -8.10
CA THR A 195 -13.72 9.13 -7.20
C THR A 195 -14.37 9.33 -5.85
N ALA A 196 -14.60 8.21 -5.15
CA ALA A 196 -14.98 8.22 -3.75
C ALA A 196 -14.00 7.35 -2.96
N VAL A 197 -13.69 7.81 -1.75
CA VAL A 197 -12.98 6.99 -0.76
C VAL A 197 -13.99 6.21 0.05
N GLN A 198 -13.91 4.88 0.01
CA GLN A 198 -14.76 3.95 0.73
C GLN A 198 -13.94 3.14 1.72
N THR A 199 -14.51 2.84 2.87
CA THR A 199 -13.98 1.82 3.79
C THR A 199 -14.15 0.43 3.19
N PHE A 200 -13.40 -0.55 3.72
CA PHE A 200 -13.59 -1.95 3.35
C PHE A 200 -15.05 -2.42 3.53
N GLY A 201 -15.71 -2.02 4.62
CA GLY A 201 -17.11 -2.40 4.88
C GLY A 201 -18.09 -1.84 3.85
N GLU A 202 -17.90 -0.60 3.40
CA GLU A 202 -18.73 0.00 2.35
C GLU A 202 -18.50 -0.68 0.99
N ALA A 203 -17.26 -0.98 0.63
CA ALA A 203 -16.93 -1.74 -0.58
C ALA A 203 -17.48 -3.17 -0.52
N ALA A 204 -17.43 -3.82 0.64
CA ALA A 204 -17.97 -5.16 0.87
C ALA A 204 -19.49 -5.19 0.70
N ALA A 205 -20.21 -4.19 1.21
CA ALA A 205 -21.64 -4.06 1.03
C ALA A 205 -22.02 -3.90 -0.45
N LEU A 206 -21.25 -3.13 -1.23
CA LEU A 206 -21.45 -3.01 -2.68
C LEU A 206 -21.24 -4.35 -3.40
N SER A 207 -20.23 -5.11 -2.99
CA SER A 207 -19.92 -6.41 -3.57
C SER A 207 -21.05 -7.41 -3.35
N GLN A 208 -21.59 -7.47 -2.14
CA GLN A 208 -22.70 -8.37 -1.77
C GLN A 208 -24.02 -8.06 -2.50
N ASN A 209 -24.14 -6.90 -3.14
CA ASN A 209 -25.30 -6.50 -3.95
C ASN A 209 -25.19 -6.99 -5.40
N GLY A 210 -24.89 -8.29 -5.59
CA GLY A 210 -24.95 -8.96 -6.90
C GLY A 210 -23.62 -9.05 -7.66
N ASN A 211 -22.49 -8.87 -6.99
CA ASN A 211 -21.16 -9.17 -7.54
C ASN A 211 -20.54 -10.36 -6.79
N ASP A 212 -19.48 -10.95 -7.34
CA ASP A 212 -18.82 -12.14 -6.78
C ASP A 212 -17.72 -11.81 -5.76
N GLY A 213 -17.28 -10.56 -5.72
CA GLY A 213 -16.24 -10.12 -4.79
C GLY A 213 -15.76 -8.68 -4.98
N ILE A 214 -14.64 -8.38 -4.35
CA ILE A 214 -13.85 -7.15 -4.52
C ILE A 214 -12.56 -7.54 -5.23
N VAL A 215 -12.07 -6.70 -6.13
CA VAL A 215 -10.72 -6.83 -6.67
C VAL A 215 -9.90 -5.58 -6.35
N ILE A 216 -8.79 -5.76 -5.66
CA ILE A 216 -7.85 -4.69 -5.33
C ILE A 216 -6.86 -4.54 -6.49
N ASN A 217 -6.71 -3.30 -6.96
CA ASN A 217 -5.85 -2.91 -8.07
C ASN A 217 -5.96 -3.85 -9.29
N PRO A 218 -7.15 -3.98 -9.91
CA PRO A 218 -7.43 -4.95 -10.98
C PRO A 218 -6.53 -4.87 -12.23
N PHE A 219 -5.84 -3.75 -12.45
CA PHE A 219 -5.02 -3.49 -13.63
C PHE A 219 -3.51 -3.41 -13.31
N ASP A 220 -3.11 -3.89 -12.13
CA ASP A 220 -1.70 -4.11 -11.79
C ASP A 220 -1.24 -5.48 -12.29
N ASP A 221 0.07 -5.73 -12.28
CA ASP A 221 0.64 -7.04 -12.68
C ASP A 221 0.16 -8.19 -11.78
N ALA A 222 -0.21 -7.89 -10.53
CA ALA A 222 -0.68 -8.84 -9.53
C ALA A 222 -1.95 -8.32 -8.82
N PRO A 223 -3.12 -8.36 -9.46
CA PRO A 223 -4.37 -7.97 -8.82
C PRO A 223 -4.75 -8.98 -7.72
N TYR A 224 -5.46 -8.51 -6.68
CA TYR A 224 -5.89 -9.37 -5.59
C TYR A 224 -7.41 -9.45 -5.49
N PHE A 225 -7.96 -10.63 -5.78
CA PHE A 225 -9.40 -10.89 -5.71
C PHE A 225 -9.81 -11.43 -4.33
N LEU A 226 -10.81 -10.79 -3.73
CA LEU A 226 -11.48 -11.24 -2.52
C LEU A 226 -12.90 -11.70 -2.86
N SER A 227 -13.13 -13.01 -2.79
CA SER A 227 -14.49 -13.54 -2.91
C SER A 227 -15.38 -13.12 -1.74
N ASN A 228 -16.69 -13.10 -1.94
CA ASN A 228 -17.67 -12.81 -0.87
C ASN A 228 -17.49 -13.71 0.38
N ASP A 229 -17.08 -14.96 0.19
CA ASP A 229 -16.76 -15.88 1.29
C ASP A 229 -15.57 -15.39 2.12
N LEU A 230 -14.52 -14.91 1.45
CA LEU A 230 -13.34 -14.37 2.13
C LEU A 230 -13.66 -13.03 2.79
N ILE A 231 -14.40 -12.14 2.11
CA ILE A 231 -14.88 -10.87 2.66
C ILE A 231 -15.63 -11.12 3.98
N THR A 232 -16.53 -12.10 4.00
CA THR A 232 -17.29 -12.46 5.21
C THR A 232 -16.39 -12.97 6.34
N LYS A 233 -15.30 -13.68 6.03
CA LYS A 233 -14.34 -14.15 7.04
C LYS A 233 -13.48 -13.02 7.60
N ILE A 234 -13.10 -12.05 6.78
CA ILE A 234 -12.26 -10.92 7.18
C ILE A 234 -13.05 -9.83 7.91
N SER A 235 -14.37 -9.74 7.65
CA SER A 235 -15.27 -8.76 8.27
C SER A 235 -15.79 -9.16 9.66
N ARG A 236 -15.49 -10.37 10.13
CA ARG A 236 -15.89 -10.91 11.45
C ARG A 236 -14.77 -10.73 12.47
#